data_AF-A0A357GU55-F1
#
_entry.id   AF-A0A357GU55-F1
#
_cell.length_a   1.000
_cell.length_b   1.000
_cell.length_c   1.000
_cell.angle_alpha   90.00
_cell.angle_beta   90.00
_cell.angle_gamma   90.00
#
_symmetry.space_group_name_H-M   'P 1'
#
loop_
_entity.id
_entity.type
_entity.pdbx_description
1 polymer ?
#
loop_
_entity_poly.entity_id
_entity_poly.type
_entity_poly.pdbx_seq_one_letter_code
_entity_poly.pdbx_strand_id
1 'polypeptide(L)'
;FRLNLMTEELGELAQAVTKGKPKKDFIEENVDLFNLIIGNMISTGVTLEEFDKVFWKKWEKIMNRKKKKVNGKFRVSDFKK
;
A
#
# COMPACT_ATOMS: atom_id res chain seq x y z
N PHE A 1 -16.66 -3.78 -9.83
CA PHE A 1 -17.23 -2.98 -8.72
C PHE A 1 -16.15 -2.55 -7.71
N ARG A 2 -15.53 -3.46 -6.96
CA ARG A 2 -14.56 -3.10 -5.89
C ARG A 2 -13.28 -2.38 -6.36
N LEU A 3 -12.79 -2.68 -7.56
CA LEU A 3 -11.65 -1.95 -8.16
C LEU A 3 -11.98 -0.48 -8.45
N ASN A 4 -13.22 -0.20 -8.89
CA ASN A 4 -13.64 1.18 -9.14
C ASN A 4 -13.71 1.96 -7.82
N LEU A 5 -14.29 1.35 -6.77
CA LEU A 5 -14.35 1.95 -5.44
C LEU A 5 -12.93 2.20 -4.87
N MET A 6 -12.01 1.24 -4.99
CA MET A 6 -10.60 1.48 -4.60
C MET A 6 -9.93 2.60 -5.39
N THR A 7 -10.33 2.81 -6.66
CA THR A 7 -9.79 3.91 -7.47
C THR A 7 -10.35 5.26 -7.03
N GLU A 8 -11.61 5.29 -6.60
CA GLU A 8 -12.27 6.47 -6.02
C GLU A 8 -11.58 6.91 -4.72
N GLU A 9 -11.45 6.01 -3.74
CA GLU A 9 -10.76 6.31 -2.46
C GLU A 9 -9.30 6.76 -2.67
N LEU A 10 -8.63 6.19 -3.69
CA LEU A 10 -7.28 6.63 -4.05
C LEU A 10 -7.26 8.06 -4.59
N GLY A 11 -8.28 8.45 -5.34
CA GLY A 11 -8.47 9.83 -5.81
C GLY A 11 -8.73 10.79 -4.66
N GLU A 12 -9.55 10.39 -3.68
CA GLU A 12 -9.83 11.19 -2.49
C GLU A 12 -8.58 11.36 -1.62
N LEU A 13 -7.82 10.29 -1.39
CA LEU A 13 -6.52 10.35 -0.73
C LEU A 13 -5.54 11.27 -1.47
N ALA A 14 -5.46 11.16 -2.80
CA ALA A 14 -4.61 12.03 -3.61
C ALA A 14 -5.02 13.50 -3.47
N GLN A 15 -6.33 13.79 -3.42
CA GLN A 15 -6.85 15.12 -3.17
C GLN A 15 -6.50 15.61 -1.76
N ALA A 16 -6.63 14.75 -0.74
CA ALA A 16 -6.29 15.08 0.64
C ALA A 16 -4.84 15.51 0.78
N VAL A 17 -3.91 14.79 0.14
CA VAL A 17 -2.48 15.10 0.14
C VAL A 17 -2.17 16.36 -0.67
N THR A 18 -2.66 16.44 -1.91
CA THR A 18 -2.26 17.51 -2.84
C THR A 18 -2.86 18.88 -2.50
N LYS A 19 -4.07 18.89 -1.91
CA LYS A 19 -4.75 20.14 -1.52
C LYS A 19 -4.52 20.50 -0.05
N GLY A 20 -3.70 19.74 0.67
CA GLY A 20 -3.41 20.00 2.09
C GLY A 20 -4.67 19.97 2.96
N LYS A 21 -5.57 19.00 2.72
CA LYS A 21 -6.76 18.79 3.56
C LYS A 21 -6.34 18.52 5.02
N PRO A 22 -7.23 18.72 6.00
CA PRO A 22 -6.98 18.36 7.40
C PRO A 22 -6.42 16.95 7.57
N LYS A 23 -5.59 16.76 8.61
CA LYS A 23 -5.02 15.46 8.97
C LYS A 23 -6.09 14.38 9.19
N LYS A 24 -7.28 14.78 9.66
CA LYS A 24 -8.42 13.87 9.84
C LYS A 24 -8.78 13.21 8.50
N ASP A 25 -9.02 14.00 7.46
CA ASP A 25 -9.38 13.52 6.13
C ASP A 25 -8.29 12.60 5.60
N PHE A 26 -7.01 12.98 5.68
CA PHE A 26 -5.91 12.09 5.28
C PHE A 26 -5.96 10.72 5.96
N ILE A 27 -6.28 10.66 7.26
CA ILE A 27 -6.40 9.38 7.99
C ILE A 27 -7.62 8.59 7.50
N GLU A 28 -8.75 9.26 7.30
CA GLU A 28 -10.02 8.67 6.83
C GLU A 28 -9.82 7.94 5.50
N GLU A 29 -9.29 8.63 4.47
CA GLU A 29 -9.08 8.03 3.14
C GLU A 29 -8.12 6.84 3.17
N ASN A 30 -7.12 6.86 4.07
CA ASN A 30 -6.21 5.71 4.24
C ASN A 30 -6.93 4.51 4.87
N VAL A 31 -7.80 4.76 5.84
CA VAL A 31 -8.60 3.72 6.49
C VAL A 31 -9.58 3.12 5.48
N ASP A 32 -10.19 3.94 4.62
CA ASP A 32 -11.12 3.46 3.59
C ASP A 32 -10.44 2.55 2.58
N LEU A 33 -9.27 2.95 2.05
CA LEU A 33 -8.44 2.08 1.21
C LEU A 33 -8.07 0.77 1.92
N PHE A 34 -7.67 0.84 3.19
CA PHE A 34 -7.28 -0.34 3.95
C PHE A 34 -8.45 -1.29 4.18
N ASN A 35 -9.63 -0.76 4.48
CA ASN A 35 -10.87 -1.52 4.63
C ASN A 35 -11.24 -2.25 3.34
N LEU A 36 -11.09 -1.62 2.18
CA LEU A 36 -11.35 -2.27 0.89
C LEU A 36 -10.37 -3.42 0.62
N ILE A 37 -9.09 -3.24 0.97
CA ILE A 37 -8.06 -4.28 0.82
C ILE A 37 -8.38 -5.48 1.74
N ILE A 38 -8.63 -5.24 3.03
CA ILE A 38 -8.99 -6.30 3.98
C ILE A 38 -10.30 -6.97 3.59
N GLY A 39 -11.32 -6.20 3.24
CA GLY A 39 -12.61 -6.71 2.82
C GLY A 39 -12.52 -7.63 1.59
N ASN A 40 -11.56 -7.39 0.68
CA ASN A 40 -11.28 -8.30 -0.43
C ASN A 40 -10.69 -9.62 0.05
N MET A 41 -9.70 -9.57 0.94
CA MET A 41 -9.08 -10.77 1.50
C MET A 41 -10.11 -11.63 2.25
N ILE A 42 -10.91 -11.01 3.12
CA ILE A 42 -11.99 -11.70 3.84
C ILE A 42 -12.99 -12.32 2.86
N SER A 43 -13.46 -11.57 1.87
CA SER A 43 -14.45 -12.08 0.90
C SER A 43 -13.95 -13.20 0.00
N THR A 44 -12.63 -13.36 -0.13
CA THR A 44 -12.00 -14.40 -0.93
C THR A 44 -11.53 -15.59 -0.09
N GLY A 45 -11.82 -15.59 1.22
CA GLY A 45 -11.47 -16.67 2.12
C GLY A 45 -9.99 -16.75 2.49
N VAL A 46 -9.23 -15.67 2.29
CA VAL A 46 -7.82 -15.61 2.69
C VAL A 46 -7.74 -15.75 4.20
N THR A 47 -7.00 -16.75 4.65
CA THR A 47 -6.77 -17.00 6.08
C THR A 47 -5.69 -16.09 6.64
N LEU A 48 -5.68 -15.91 7.96
CA LEU A 48 -4.63 -15.15 8.65
C LEU A 48 -3.24 -15.76 8.42
N GLU A 49 -3.13 -17.09 8.39
CA GLU A 49 -1.87 -17.80 8.17
C GLU A 49 -1.31 -17.55 6.75
N GLU A 50 -2.17 -17.60 5.73
CA GLU A 50 -1.77 -17.28 4.35
C GLU A 50 -1.32 -15.82 4.21
N PHE A 51 -2.08 -14.89 4.82
CA PHE A 51 -1.73 -13.48 4.82
C PHE A 51 -0.37 -13.24 5.49
N ASP A 52 -0.17 -13.74 6.71
CA ASP A 52 1.05 -13.56 7.49
C ASP A 52 2.28 -14.07 6.73
N LYS A 53 2.20 -15.29 6.20
CA LYS A 53 3.26 -15.91 5.40
C LYS A 53 3.63 -15.05 4.17
N VAL A 54 2.65 -14.57 3.42
CA VAL A 54 2.90 -13.77 2.20
C VAL A 54 3.39 -12.36 2.55
N PHE A 55 2.83 -11.76 3.60
CA PHE A 55 3.19 -10.43 4.09
C PHE A 55 4.66 -10.40 4.52
N TRP A 56 5.08 -11.27 5.43
CA TRP A 56 6.46 -11.29 5.93
C TRP A 56 7.48 -11.64 4.86
N LYS A 57 7.16 -12.60 3.97
CA LYS A 57 8.03 -12.92 2.82
C LYS A 57 8.25 -11.70 1.93
N LYS A 58 7.22 -10.88 1.69
CA LYS A 58 7.32 -9.67 0.87
C LYS A 58 8.02 -8.53 1.62
N TRP A 59 7.75 -8.39 2.91
CA TRP A 59 8.42 -7.43 3.79
C TRP A 59 9.93 -7.68 3.82
N GLU A 60 10.35 -8.92 4.08
CA GLU A 60 11.76 -9.32 4.12
C GLU A 60 12.44 -9.02 2.78
N LYS A 61 11.79 -9.39 1.67
CA LYS A 61 12.29 -9.06 0.33
C LYS A 61 12.49 -7.57 0.15
N ILE A 62 11.53 -6.74 0.56
CA ILE A 62 11.58 -5.27 0.42
C ILE A 62 12.69 -4.67 1.29
N MET A 63 12.81 -5.11 2.55
CA MET A 63 13.80 -4.59 3.49
C MET A 63 15.22 -4.98 3.09
N ASN A 64 15.40 -6.17 2.51
CA ASN A 64 16.69 -6.65 2.01
C ASN A 64 17.03 -6.14 0.60
N ARG A 65 16.21 -5.27 -0.01
CA ARG A 65 16.54 -4.68 -1.32
C ARG A 65 17.83 -3.89 -1.21
N LYS A 66 18.82 -4.24 -2.04
CA LYS A 66 20.08 -3.50 -2.15
C LYS A 66 19.77 -2.03 -2.49
N LYS A 67 20.05 -1.14 -1.54
CA LYS A 67 19.94 0.31 -1.73
C LYS A 67 21.19 0.77 -2.46
N LYS A 68 21.05 1.37 -3.64
CA LYS A 68 22.17 2.00 -4.34
C LYS A 68 22.02 3.51 -4.26
N LYS A 69 23.09 4.20 -3.87
CA LYS A 69 23.15 5.66 -3.88
C LYS A 69 23.33 6.09 -5.35
N VAL A 70 22.38 6.83 -5.89
CA VAL A 70 22.44 7.40 -7.25
C VAL A 70 22.13 8.89 -7.12
N ASN A 71 23.04 9.75 -7.57
CA ASN A 71 22.92 11.22 -7.51
C ASN A 71 22.48 11.74 -6.13
N GLY A 72 23.10 11.23 -5.05
CA GLY A 72 22.82 11.67 -3.68
C GLY A 72 21.54 11.10 -3.04
N LYS A 73 20.67 10.43 -3.81
CA LYS A 73 19.42 9.82 -3.29
C LYS A 73 19.55 8.30 -3.23
N PHE A 74 18.91 7.68 -2.23
CA PHE A 74 18.82 6.21 -2.15
C PHE A 74 17.73 5.71 -3.09
N ARG A 75 18.12 5.02 -4.15
CA ARG A 75 17.17 4.33 -5.03
C ARG A 75 17.07 2.87 -4.61
N VAL A 76 15.85 2.41 -4.36
CA VAL A 76 15.52 1.02 -4.06
C VAL A 76 15.04 0.39 -5.37
N SER A 77 15.74 -0.61 -5.92
CA SER A 77 15.36 -1.27 -7.17
C SER A 77 15.67 -2.76 -7.12
N ASP A 78 14.73 -3.61 -7.54
CA ASP A 78 14.99 -5.02 -7.83
C ASP A 78 15.78 -5.08 -9.15
N PHE A 79 17.10 -4.98 -9.07
CA PHE A 79 17.97 -5.20 -10.22
C PHE A 79 17.96 -6.71 -10.54
N LYS A 80 17.06 -7.16 -11.42
CA LYS A 80 17.24 -8.46 -12.08
C LYS A 80 18.49 -8.33 -12.97
N LYS A 81 19.49 -9.19 -12.71
CA LYS A 81 20.67 -9.36 -13.56
C LYS A 81 20.27 -10.03 -14.87
#